data_AF-A0A3C1T7P1-F1
#
_entry.id   AF-A0A3C1T7P1-F1
#
_cell.length_a   1.000
_cell.length_b   1.000
_cell.length_c   1.000
_cell.angle_alpha   90.00
_cell.angle_beta   90.00
_cell.angle_gamma   90.00
#
_symmetry.space_group_name_H-M   'P 1'
#
loop_
_entity.id
_entity.type
_entity.pdbx_description
1 polymer ?
#
loop_
_entity_poly.entity_id
_entity_poly.type
_entity_poly.pdbx_seq_one_letter_code
_entity_poly.pdbx_strand_id
1 'polypeptide(L)' 'MPRSKKRKHHHEFHAPANAEKSQKNKSAVPAGIVFFTLVGIGIAFFAAGSDPLWLGVGALAGAAGGYFFGKQVDKSFSKK' A
#
# COMPACT_ATOMS: atom_id res chain seq x y z
N MET A 1 4.89 25.39 55.32
CA MET A 1 4.99 25.07 53.87
C MET A 1 4.60 23.61 53.66
N PRO A 2 3.80 23.29 52.63
CA PRO A 2 4.05 22.01 51.95
C PRO A 2 3.88 22.12 50.44
N ARG A 3 5.00 22.04 49.69
CA ARG A 3 4.96 21.72 48.25
C ARG A 3 4.93 20.21 48.07
N SER A 4 3.77 19.58 48.29
CA SER A 4 3.53 18.22 47.77
C SER A 4 3.07 18.30 46.31
N LYS A 5 3.95 18.79 45.43
CA LYS A 5 3.70 18.88 43.98
C LYS A 5 4.76 18.11 43.17
N LYS A 6 5.19 16.97 43.70
CA LYS A 6 6.05 15.99 43.02
C LYS A 6 5.70 14.57 43.47
N ARG A 7 4.53 14.07 43.10
CA ARG A 7 4.31 12.62 42.99
C ARG A 7 4.32 12.31 41.51
N LYS A 8 5.40 11.67 41.04
CA LYS A 8 5.44 11.03 39.72
C LYS A 8 4.46 9.88 39.80
N HIS A 9 3.22 10.11 39.38
CA HIS A 9 2.30 9.00 39.15
C HIS A 9 2.87 8.23 37.96
N HIS A 10 3.48 7.08 38.27
CA HIS A 10 3.74 6.05 37.29
C HIS A 10 2.38 5.51 36.87
N HIS A 11 1.80 6.10 35.84
CA HIS A 11 0.74 5.43 35.12
C HIS A 11 1.41 4.30 34.35
N GLU A 12 1.26 3.07 34.85
CA GLU A 12 1.45 1.90 34.03
C GLU A 12 0.46 2.01 32.87
N PHE A 13 1.01 2.18 31.66
CA PHE A 13 0.21 2.22 30.45
C PHE A 13 -0.28 0.80 30.16
N HIS A 14 -1.44 0.43 30.68
CA HIS A 14 -2.09 -0.81 30.32
C HIS A 14 -2.67 -0.61 28.92
N ALA A 15 -2.03 -1.19 27.91
CA ALA A 15 -2.54 -1.18 26.54
C ALA A 15 -3.92 -1.88 26.54
N PRO A 16 -4.96 -1.29 25.94
CA PRO A 16 -6.27 -1.93 25.87
C PRO A 16 -6.15 -3.25 25.11
N ALA A 17 -6.73 -4.33 25.65
CA ALA A 17 -6.77 -5.65 25.01
C ALA A 17 -7.46 -5.65 23.63
N ASN A 18 -8.23 -4.60 23.34
CA ASN A 18 -8.84 -4.29 22.04
C ASN A 18 -8.23 -3.02 21.43
N ALA A 19 -6.90 -2.91 21.38
CA ALA A 19 -6.28 -2.02 20.42
C ALA A 19 -6.75 -2.48 19.03
N GLU A 20 -7.78 -1.83 18.49
CA GLU A 20 -8.18 -1.96 17.09
C GLU A 20 -6.90 -1.98 16.29
N LYS A 21 -6.63 -3.11 15.63
CA LYS A 21 -5.48 -3.25 14.74
C LYS A 21 -5.48 -1.99 13.89
N SER A 22 -4.46 -1.15 14.10
CA SER A 22 -4.16 0.02 13.27
C SER A 22 -4.61 -0.33 11.87
N GLN A 23 -5.65 0.35 11.38
CA GLN A 23 -6.14 0.16 10.03
C GLN A 23 -4.91 0.36 9.16
N LYS A 24 -4.29 -0.75 8.74
CA LYS A 24 -3.13 -0.73 7.86
C LYS A 24 -3.59 0.12 6.70
N ASN A 25 -3.00 1.30 6.54
CA ASN A 25 -3.19 2.15 5.38
C ASN A 25 -3.02 1.21 4.18
N LYS A 26 -4.16 0.80 3.57
CA LYS A 26 -4.14 -0.24 2.56
C LYS A 26 -3.49 0.41 1.37
N SER A 27 -2.20 0.16 1.22
CA SER A 27 -1.42 0.77 0.15
C SER A 27 -2.13 0.49 -1.16
N ALA A 28 -2.40 1.54 -1.93
CA ALA A 28 -3.03 1.38 -3.25
C ALA A 28 -2.07 0.70 -4.25
N VAL A 29 -0.79 0.59 -3.89
CA VAL A 29 0.29 -0.02 -4.69
C VAL A 29 -0.02 -1.47 -5.12
N PRO A 30 -0.25 -2.44 -4.21
CA PRO A 30 -0.56 -3.82 -4.61
C PRO A 30 -1.79 -3.93 -5.52
N ALA A 31 -2.86 -3.16 -5.24
CA ALA A 31 -4.05 -3.16 -6.09
C ALA A 31 -3.77 -2.59 -7.49
N GLY A 32 -3.01 -1.49 -7.56
CA GLY A 32 -2.60 -0.86 -8.81
C GLY A 32 -1.71 -1.76 -9.67
N ILE A 33 -0.75 -2.47 -9.05
CA ILE A 33 0.10 -3.45 -9.74
C ILE A 33 -0.77 -4.55 -10.33
N VAL A 34 -1.59 -5.23 -9.52
CA VAL A 34 -2.39 -6.36 -10.01
C VAL A 34 -3.30 -5.95 -11.16
N PHE A 35 -3.99 -4.80 -11.03
CA PHE A 35 -4.88 -4.31 -12.07
C PHE A 35 -4.12 -4.01 -13.38
N PHE A 36 -3.05 -3.22 -13.32
CA PHE A 36 -2.29 -2.87 -14.52
C PHE A 36 -1.53 -4.06 -15.11
N THR A 37 -1.11 -5.04 -14.32
CA THR A 37 -0.49 -6.26 -14.84
C THR A 37 -1.51 -7.11 -15.60
N LEU A 38 -2.74 -7.27 -15.08
CA LEU A 38 -3.81 -7.99 -15.78
C LEU A 38 -4.19 -7.29 -17.10
N VAL A 39 -4.33 -5.96 -17.06
CA VAL A 39 -4.61 -5.14 -18.25
C VAL A 39 -3.44 -5.23 -19.24
N GLY A 40 -2.20 -5.13 -18.78
CA GLY A 40 -0.99 -5.22 -19.62
C GLY A 40 -0.85 -6.58 -20.30
N ILE A 41 -1.14 -7.66 -19.59
CA ILE A 41 -1.19 -9.02 -20.16
C ILE A 41 -2.32 -9.13 -21.19
N GLY A 42 -3.51 -8.60 -20.88
CA GLY A 42 -4.65 -8.61 -21.81
C GLY A 42 -4.35 -7.85 -23.11
N ILE A 43 -3.72 -6.68 -23.00
CA ILE A 43 -3.30 -5.89 -24.16
C ILE A 43 -2.20 -6.61 -24.95
N ALA A 44 -1.20 -7.17 -24.28
CA ALA A 44 -0.13 -7.92 -24.94
C ALA A 44 -0.65 -9.16 -25.66
N PHE A 45 -1.58 -9.89 -25.04
CA PHE A 45 -2.24 -11.03 -25.66
C PHE A 45 -3.05 -10.62 -26.88
N PHE A 46 -3.74 -9.48 -26.82
CA PHE A 46 -4.48 -8.96 -27.98
C PHE A 46 -3.57 -8.47 -29.10
N ALA A 47 -2.46 -7.80 -28.76
CA ALA A 47 -1.55 -7.19 -29.74
C ALA A 47 -0.60 -8.20 -30.42
N ALA A 48 -0.10 -9.18 -29.66
CA ALA A 48 0.93 -10.12 -30.12
C ALA A 48 0.50 -11.59 -30.04
N GLY A 49 -0.73 -11.88 -29.62
CA GLY A 49 -1.22 -13.25 -29.48
C GLY A 49 -0.57 -14.00 -28.31
N SER A 50 -0.23 -15.27 -28.54
CA SER A 50 0.37 -16.15 -27.54
C SER A 50 1.90 -16.09 -27.48
N ASP A 51 2.51 -15.04 -28.04
CA ASP A 51 3.96 -14.91 -28.07
C ASP A 51 4.52 -14.66 -26.65
N PRO A 52 5.29 -15.60 -26.07
CA PRO A 52 5.69 -15.54 -24.66
C PRO A 52 6.53 -14.31 -24.32
N LEU A 53 7.32 -13.83 -25.30
CA LEU A 53 8.16 -12.65 -25.14
C LEU A 53 7.32 -11.39 -24.97
N TRP A 54 6.28 -11.23 -25.78
CA TRP A 54 5.38 -10.07 -25.70
C TRP A 54 4.51 -10.08 -24.45
N LEU A 55 4.06 -11.25 -24.00
CA LEU A 55 3.36 -11.40 -22.73
C LEU A 55 4.25 -11.02 -21.54
N GLY A 56 5.53 -11.44 -21.56
CA GLY A 56 6.51 -11.05 -20.55
C GLY A 56 6.74 -9.54 -20.51
N VAL A 57 6.91 -8.91 -21.68
CA VAL A 57 7.08 -7.45 -21.79
C VAL A 57 5.84 -6.69 -21.33
N GLY A 58 4.64 -7.14 -21.72
CA GLY A 58 3.38 -6.55 -21.30
C GLY A 58 3.14 -6.65 -19.80
N ALA A 59 3.47 -7.79 -19.19
CA ALA A 59 3.38 -7.98 -17.75
C ALA A 59 4.35 -7.07 -16.99
N LEU A 60 5.61 -6.96 -17.46
CA LEU A 60 6.63 -6.08 -16.87
C LEU A 60 6.25 -4.61 -16.99
N ALA A 61 5.81 -4.18 -18.18
CA ALA A 61 5.38 -2.80 -18.42
C ALA A 61 4.13 -2.45 -17.59
N GLY A 62 3.16 -3.36 -17.52
CA GLY A 62 1.97 -3.22 -16.68
C GLY A 62 2.31 -3.14 -15.19
N ALA A 63 3.17 -4.05 -14.69
CA ALA A 63 3.59 -4.02 -13.29
C ALA A 63 4.36 -2.73 -12.93
N ALA A 64 5.26 -2.27 -13.81
CA ALA A 64 5.97 -1.02 -13.62
C ALA A 64 5.01 0.17 -13.59
N GLY A 65 4.10 0.28 -14.56
CA GLY A 65 3.08 1.33 -14.62
C GLY A 65 2.17 1.33 -13.38
N GLY A 66 1.69 0.15 -12.98
CA GLY A 66 0.86 -0.04 -11.79
C GLY A 66 1.57 0.31 -10.48
N TYR A 67 2.87 0.03 -10.38
CA TYR A 67 3.68 0.43 -9.22
C TYR A 67 3.80 1.96 -9.11
N PHE A 68 4.15 2.64 -10.20
CA PHE A 68 4.27 4.10 -10.20
C PHE A 68 2.92 4.78 -9.93
N PHE A 69 1.85 4.30 -10.58
CA PHE A 69 0.50 4.80 -10.36
C PHE A 69 0.04 4.57 -8.92
N GLY A 70 0.15 3.35 -8.42
CA GLY A 70 -0.22 3.02 -7.05
C GLY A 70 0.57 3.81 -6.00
N LYS A 71 1.86 4.12 -6.28
CA LYS A 71 2.69 4.96 -5.41
C LYS A 71 2.28 6.43 -5.45
N GLN A 72 1.86 6.96 -6.60
CA GLN A 72 1.29 8.32 -6.69
C GLN A 72 -0.05 8.41 -5.96
N VAL A 73 -0.91 7.39 -6.12
CA VAL A 73 -2.19 7.29 -5.42
C VAL A 73 -1.95 7.29 -3.92
N ASP A 74 -1.09 6.40 -3.40
CA ASP A 74 -0.76 6.35 -1.97
C ASP A 74 -0.26 7.69 -1.44
N LYS A 75 0.61 8.37 -2.20
CA LYS A 75 1.13 9.69 -1.82
C LYS A 75 0.06 10.79 -1.80
N SER A 76 -0.91 10.71 -2.70
CA SER A 76 -2.02 11.68 -2.81
C SER A 76 -3.04 11.46 -1.70
N PHE A 77 -3.33 10.21 -1.35
CA PHE A 77 -4.27 9.85 -0.28
C PHE A 77 -3.66 9.97 1.11
N SER A 78 -2.34 9.82 1.28
CA SER A 78 -1.64 10.01 2.56
C SER A 78 -1.48 11.47 2.97
N LYS A 79 -1.86 12.44 2.12
CA LYS A 79 -1.73 13.88 2.43
C LYS A 79 -2.97 14.49 3.09
N LYS A 80 -3.95 13.67 3.46
CA LYS A 80 -5.16 14.07 4.20
C LYS A 80 -5.10 13.57 5.63
#